data_AF-A0A9X8QZ36-F1
#
_entry.id   AF-A0A9X8QZ36-F1
#
_cell.length_a   1.000
_cell.length_b   1.000
_cell.length_c   1.000
_cell.angle_alpha   90.00
_cell.angle_beta   90.00
_cell.angle_gamma   90.00
#
_symmetry.space_group_name_H-M   'P 1'
#
loop_
_entity.id
_entity.type
_entity.pdbx_description
1 polymer ?
#
loop_
_entity_poly.entity_id
_entity_poly.type
_entity_poly.pdbx_seq_one_letter_code
_entity_poly.pdbx_strand_id
1 'polypeptide(L)'
;MAYPLVGLVVGKRQSRPWIVSDELWALVEPLLPKPGPKLVEGRPRVPDRQALCGVLFVLHTGIQWEYLPQELGFGSGMTCWRRLAAWNAAGVWDQLHVLLLKK
;
A
#
# COMPACT_ATOMS: atom_id res chain seq x y z
N MET A 1 0.55 24.60 46.33
CA MET A 1 -0.51 24.28 45.36
C MET A 1 0.11 24.17 43.98
N ALA A 2 0.31 22.97 43.47
CA ALA A 2 0.83 22.73 42.13
C ALA A 2 -0.28 22.07 41.29
N TYR A 3 -0.70 22.73 40.22
CA TYR A 3 -1.62 22.15 39.25
C TYR A 3 -0.82 21.23 38.30
N PRO A 4 -1.20 19.96 38.12
CA PRO A 4 -0.57 19.12 37.12
C PRO A 4 -1.01 19.59 35.73
N LEU A 5 -0.07 20.11 34.94
CA LEU A 5 -0.29 20.39 33.52
C LEU A 5 -0.43 19.06 32.79
N VAL A 6 -1.68 18.77 32.43
CA VAL A 6 -2.15 18.03 31.25
C VAL A 6 -1.07 17.22 30.55
N GLY A 7 -1.10 15.90 30.77
CA GLY A 7 -0.35 14.94 29.97
C GLY A 7 -0.75 15.09 28.50
N LEU A 8 0.12 15.71 27.71
CA LEU A 8 0.03 15.67 26.26
C LEU A 8 0.20 14.20 25.87
N VAL A 9 -0.90 13.54 25.52
CA VAL A 9 -0.84 12.26 24.80
C VAL A 9 -0.11 12.56 23.50
N VAL A 10 1.18 12.25 23.46
CA VAL A 10 1.97 12.25 22.24
C VAL A 10 1.36 11.16 21.36
N GLY A 11 0.40 11.55 20.52
CA GLY A 11 -0.20 10.66 19.53
C GLY A 11 0.92 9.97 18.73
N LYS A 12 0.77 8.66 18.50
CA LYS A 12 1.73 7.87 17.71
C LYS A 12 2.16 8.68 16.49
N ARG A 13 3.45 9.01 16.41
CA ARG A 13 4.09 9.71 15.29
C ARG A 13 3.49 9.17 14.00
N GLN A 14 2.73 9.97 13.25
CA GLN A 14 2.04 9.48 12.05
C GLN A 14 3.10 8.90 11.11
N SER A 15 3.14 7.57 11.00
CA SER A 15 3.86 6.91 9.93
C SER A 15 3.28 7.42 8.62
N ARG A 16 4.14 7.73 7.64
CA ARG A 16 3.74 8.08 6.28
C ARG A 16 2.54 7.22 5.86
N PRO A 17 1.37 7.81 5.52
CA PRO A 17 0.10 7.06 5.41
C PRO A 17 0.09 6.02 4.28
N TRP A 18 1.04 6.11 3.35
CA TRP A 18 1.23 5.17 2.25
C TRP A 18 2.16 3.99 2.59
N ILE A 19 2.73 3.94 3.79
CA ILE A 19 3.56 2.80 4.21
C ILE A 19 2.67 1.74 4.84
N VAL A 20 2.53 0.62 4.13
CA VAL A 20 1.75 -0.54 4.59
C VAL A 20 2.48 -1.20 5.76
N SER A 21 1.84 -1.27 6.92
CA SER A 21 2.37 -1.98 8.11
C SER A 21 2.43 -3.49 7.88
N ASP A 22 3.22 -4.21 8.69
CA ASP A 22 3.28 -5.68 8.61
C ASP A 22 1.91 -6.31 8.93
N GLU A 23 1.19 -5.74 9.91
CA GLU A 23 -0.16 -6.18 10.27
C GLU A 23 -1.14 -6.05 9.11
N LEU A 24 -1.16 -4.91 8.42
CA LEU A 24 -2.02 -4.73 7.25
C LEU A 24 -1.58 -5.64 6.10
N TRP A 25 -0.26 -5.75 5.88
CA TRP A 25 0.29 -6.59 4.83
C TRP A 25 -0.11 -8.06 5.01
N ALA A 26 -0.08 -8.58 6.24
CA ALA A 26 -0.48 -9.95 6.55
C ALA A 26 -1.96 -10.24 6.20
N LEU A 27 -2.82 -9.21 6.13
CA LEU A 27 -4.21 -9.35 5.70
C LEU A 27 -4.35 -9.27 4.18
N VAL A 28 -3.57 -8.41 3.52
CA VAL A 28 -3.68 -8.15 2.08
C VAL A 28 -2.98 -9.22 1.26
N GLU A 29 -1.76 -9.61 1.65
CA GLU A 29 -0.91 -10.53 0.89
C GLU A 29 -1.61 -11.84 0.47
N PRO A 30 -2.37 -12.52 1.35
CA PRO A 30 -3.05 -13.77 0.98
C PRO A 30 -4.17 -13.60 -0.06
N LEU A 31 -4.72 -12.38 -0.18
CA LEU A 31 -5.79 -12.06 -1.13
C LEU A 31 -5.24 -11.79 -2.54
N LEU A 32 -3.95 -11.52 -2.67
CA LEU A 32 -3.36 -11.12 -3.94
C LEU A 32 -3.28 -12.31 -4.91
N PRO A 33 -3.63 -12.09 -6.20
CA PRO A 33 -3.44 -13.11 -7.21
C PRO A 33 -1.95 -13.43 -7.36
N LYS A 34 -1.61 -14.72 -7.40
CA LYS A 34 -0.24 -15.17 -7.62
C LYS A 34 0.24 -14.65 -8.98
N PRO A 35 1.46 -14.09 -9.07
CA PRO A 35 2.02 -13.68 -10.35
C PRO A 35 2.13 -14.90 -11.27
N GLY A 36 1.67 -14.75 -12.50
CA GLY A 36 1.86 -15.76 -13.53
C GLY A 36 3.35 -16.01 -13.82
N PRO A 37 3.67 -17.12 -14.51
CA PRO A 37 5.05 -17.46 -14.84
C PRO A 37 5.71 -16.34 -15.66
N LYS A 38 6.98 -16.06 -15.38
CA LYS A 38 7.77 -15.16 -16.24
C LYS A 38 8.01 -15.85 -17.58
N LEU A 39 7.51 -15.25 -18.66
CA LEU A 39 7.69 -15.75 -20.02
C LEU A 39 9.05 -15.33 -20.62
N VAL A 40 9.67 -14.27 -20.10
CA VAL A 40 10.94 -13.72 -20.59
C VAL A 40 11.82 -13.31 -19.42
N GLU A 41 13.12 -13.55 -19.55
CA GLU A 41 14.11 -13.05 -18.61
C GLU A 41 14.27 -11.53 -18.75
N GLY A 42 14.17 -10.80 -17.64
CA GLY A 42 14.13 -9.35 -17.66
C GLY A 42 14.06 -8.77 -16.25
N ARG A 43 13.84 -7.44 -16.18
CA ARG A 43 13.80 -6.70 -14.92
C ARG A 43 12.93 -7.41 -13.88
N PRO A 44 13.42 -7.61 -12.64
CA PRO A 44 12.62 -8.19 -11.57
C PRO A 44 11.27 -7.47 -11.41
N ARG A 45 10.22 -8.24 -11.11
CA ARG A 45 8.90 -7.69 -10.80
C ARG A 45 9.01 -6.89 -9.51
N VAL A 46 8.40 -5.71 -9.49
CA VAL A 46 8.27 -4.91 -8.26
C VAL A 46 7.51 -5.72 -7.20
N PRO A 47 8.04 -5.88 -5.98
CA PRO A 47 7.35 -6.52 -4.87
C PRO A 47 5.94 -5.95 -4.66
N ASP A 48 4.99 -6.84 -4.40
CA ASP A 48 3.57 -6.47 -4.30
C ASP A 48 3.32 -5.43 -3.21
N ARG A 49 3.99 -5.55 -2.06
CA ARG A 49 3.91 -4.55 -0.98
C ARG A 49 4.39 -3.17 -1.40
N GLN A 50 5.48 -3.09 -2.17
CA GLN A 50 6.00 -1.82 -2.67
C GLN A 50 5.04 -1.19 -3.68
N ALA A 51 4.45 -2.01 -4.55
CA ALA A 51 3.42 -1.54 -5.48
C ALA A 51 2.19 -1.01 -4.73
N LEU A 52 1.77 -1.66 -3.65
CA LEU A 52 0.67 -1.18 -2.79
C LEU A 52 1.02 0.15 -2.12
N CYS A 53 2.24 0.30 -1.59
CA CYS A 53 2.70 1.59 -1.06
C CYS A 53 2.66 2.70 -2.12
N GLY A 54 3.08 2.41 -3.36
CA GLY A 54 3.01 3.36 -4.48
C GLY A 54 1.58 3.74 -4.86
N VAL A 55 0.66 2.78 -4.90
CA VAL A 55 -0.78 3.04 -5.09
C VAL A 55 -1.30 3.97 -4.01
N LEU A 56 -1.05 3.66 -2.73
CA LEU A 56 -1.51 4.48 -1.62
C LEU A 56 -0.90 5.89 -1.65
N PHE A 57 0.37 6.03 -2.06
CA PHE A 57 1.00 7.32 -2.22
C PHE A 57 0.26 8.19 -3.25
N VAL A 58 0.00 7.64 -4.44
CA VAL A 58 -0.71 8.36 -5.50
C VAL A 58 -2.14 8.72 -5.06
N LEU A 59 -2.87 7.77 -4.46
CA LEU A 59 -4.24 8.01 -3.99
C LEU A 59 -4.29 9.05 -2.85
N HIS A 60 -3.28 9.08 -1.98
CA HIS A 60 -3.22 10.03 -0.87
C HIS A 60 -2.84 11.44 -1.33
N THR A 61 -1.91 11.55 -2.29
CA THR A 61 -1.37 12.84 -2.75
C THR A 61 -2.14 13.42 -3.94
N GLY A 62 -2.87 12.60 -4.69
CA GLY A 62 -3.62 13.01 -5.88
C GLY A 62 -2.76 13.31 -7.11
N ILE A 63 -1.46 12.98 -7.09
CA ILE A 63 -0.58 13.20 -8.24
C ILE A 63 -0.95 12.29 -9.41
N GLN A 64 -0.51 12.64 -10.62
CA GLN A 64 -0.59 11.73 -11.76
C GLN A 64 0.37 10.54 -11.57
N TRP A 65 0.01 9.39 -12.12
CA TRP A 65 0.80 8.16 -12.00
C TRP A 65 2.23 8.32 -12.57
N GLU A 66 2.37 9.06 -13.66
CA GLU A 66 3.64 9.36 -14.32
C GLU A 66 4.60 10.17 -13.44
N TYR A 67 4.06 10.92 -12.47
CA TYR A 67 4.83 11.74 -11.54
C TYR A 67 5.16 11.03 -10.22
N LEU A 68 4.86 9.74 -10.08
CA LEU A 68 5.28 8.98 -8.90
C LEU A 68 6.82 8.99 -8.78
N PRO A 69 7.40 9.56 -7.70
CA PRO A 69 8.85 9.68 -7.58
C PRO A 69 9.51 8.30 -7.46
N GLN A 70 10.46 8.00 -8.34
CA GLN A 70 11.09 6.67 -8.41
C GLN A 70 12.05 6.42 -7.24
N GLU A 71 12.60 7.48 -6.64
CA GLU A 71 13.48 7.44 -5.47
C GLU A 71 12.81 6.84 -4.22
N LEU A 72 11.47 6.76 -4.20
CA LEU A 72 10.73 6.10 -3.12
C LEU A 72 10.79 4.57 -3.20
N GLY A 73 11.24 4.00 -4.33
CA GLY A 73 11.42 2.56 -4.48
C GLY A 73 10.12 1.77 -4.68
N PHE A 74 9.01 2.43 -5.05
CA PHE A 74 7.71 1.77 -5.29
C PHE A 74 7.55 1.23 -6.71
N GLY A 75 8.56 1.40 -7.57
CA GLY A 75 8.46 1.18 -9.00
C GLY A 75 7.87 2.39 -9.74
N SER A 76 7.50 2.22 -11.01
CA SER A 76 6.83 3.29 -11.76
C SER A 76 5.35 3.37 -11.39
N GLY A 77 4.76 4.57 -11.49
CA GLY A 77 3.32 4.70 -11.23
C GLY A 77 2.46 3.91 -12.21
N MET A 78 2.90 3.73 -13.46
CA MET A 78 2.22 2.81 -14.40
C MET A 78 2.23 1.35 -13.92
N THR A 79 3.30 0.92 -13.24
CA THR A 79 3.35 -0.42 -12.62
C THR A 79 2.32 -0.51 -11.48
N CYS A 80 2.25 0.53 -10.65
CA CYS A 80 1.28 0.63 -9.56
C CYS A 80 -0.16 0.64 -10.08
N TRP A 81 -0.46 1.42 -11.11
CA TRP A 81 -1.78 1.48 -11.73
C TRP A 81 -2.21 0.14 -12.33
N ARG A 82 -1.34 -0.51 -13.11
CA ARG A 82 -1.62 -1.86 -13.66
C ARG A 82 -1.87 -2.87 -12.54
N ARG A 83 -1.18 -2.72 -11.42
CA ARG A 83 -1.35 -3.57 -10.24
C ARG A 83 -2.69 -3.35 -9.57
N LEU A 84 -3.04 -2.09 -9.31
CA LEU A 84 -4.34 -1.68 -8.79
C LEU A 84 -5.48 -2.22 -9.66
N ALA A 85 -5.38 -2.05 -10.98
CA ALA A 85 -6.38 -2.55 -11.92
C ALA A 85 -6.52 -4.08 -11.88
N ALA A 86 -5.39 -4.81 -11.86
CA ALA A 86 -5.40 -6.27 -11.76
C ALA A 86 -6.01 -6.77 -10.44
N TRP A 87 -5.68 -6.12 -9.31
CA TRP A 87 -6.23 -6.46 -8.01
C TRP A 87 -7.71 -6.11 -7.89
N ASN A 88 -8.14 -5.02 -8.51
CA ASN A 88 -9.55 -4.66 -8.61
C ASN A 88 -10.34 -5.71 -9.41
N ALA A 89 -9.83 -6.13 -10.57
CA ALA A 89 -10.45 -7.18 -11.37
C ALA A 89 -10.49 -8.54 -10.66
N ALA A 90 -9.53 -8.80 -9.76
CA ALA A 90 -9.50 -10.01 -8.93
C ALA A 90 -10.38 -9.91 -7.66
N GLY A 91 -11.06 -8.78 -7.42
CA GLY A 91 -11.93 -8.58 -6.25
C GLY A 91 -11.17 -8.50 -4.92
N VAL A 92 -9.88 -8.14 -4.93
CA VAL A 92 -9.03 -8.07 -3.73
C VAL A 92 -9.63 -7.10 -2.70
N TRP A 93 -10.13 -5.96 -3.16
CA TRP A 93 -10.64 -4.90 -2.28
C TRP A 93 -11.96 -5.30 -1.60
N ASP A 94 -12.85 -5.99 -2.32
CA ASP A 94 -14.11 -6.48 -1.77
C ASP A 94 -13.85 -7.53 -0.68
N GLN A 95 -12.93 -8.45 -0.94
CA GLN A 95 -12.52 -9.46 0.04
C GLN A 95 -11.88 -8.83 1.28
N LEU A 96 -11.01 -7.84 1.08
CA LEU A 96 -10.37 -7.12 2.18
C LEU A 96 -11.39 -6.36 3.03
N HIS A 97 -12.35 -5.69 2.38
CA HIS A 97 -13.41 -4.96 3.07
C HIS A 97 -14.24 -5.89 3.96
N VAL A 98 -14.68 -7.04 3.42
CA VAL A 98 -15.42 -8.05 4.19
C VAL A 98 -14.59 -8.61 5.35
N LEU A 99 -13.28 -8.82 5.13
CA LEU A 99 -12.38 -9.31 6.18
C LEU A 99 -12.27 -8.29 7.33
N LEU A 100 -12.13 -7.01 7.01
CA LEU A 100 -12.01 -5.94 8.02
C LEU A 100 -13.30 -5.72 8.80
N LEU A 101 -14.47 -5.91 8.19
CA LEU A 101 -15.77 -5.82 8.88
C LEU A 101 -16.03 -6.97 9.87
N LYS A 102 -15.35 -8.11 9.70
CA LYS A 102 -15.50 -9.29 10.57
C LYS A 102 -14.59 -9.25 11.80
N LYS A 103 -13.74 -8.24 11.91
CA LYS A 103 -12.76 -8.06 12.98
C LYS A 103 -13.26 -7.03 13.99
#